data_AF-A0A0C1YI23-F1
#
_entry.id   AF-A0A0C1YI23-F1
#
_cell.length_a   1.000
_cell.length_b   1.000
_cell.length_c   1.000
_cell.angle_alpha   90.00
_cell.angle_beta   90.00
_cell.angle_gamma   90.00
#
_symmetry.space_group_name_H-M   'P 1'
#
loop_
_entity.id
_entity.type
_entity.pdbx_description
1 polymer ?
#
loop_
_entity_poly.entity_id
_entity_poly.type
_entity_poly.pdbx_seq_one_letter_code
_entity_poly.pdbx_strand_id
1 'polypeptide(L)'
;MEQVLSLLYGTSGVLASALYVPQILKYHRDQAARRSISLFSWGGWIAIAMVSILYAIYVANNYLIAAVAGLNVTAQTVVLFYGLTARLATR
;
A
#
# COMPACT_ATOMS: atom_id res chain seq x y z
N MET A 1 26.41 7.51 -3.40
CA MET A 1 25.20 7.79 -2.58
C MET A 1 23.92 7.26 -3.20
N GLU A 2 23.69 7.50 -4.50
CA GLU A 2 22.46 7.08 -5.21
C GLU A 2 22.15 5.58 -5.13
N GLN A 3 23.14 4.71 -5.26
CA GLN A 3 22.97 3.26 -5.12
C GLN A 3 22.57 2.83 -3.70
N VAL A 4 23.16 3.46 -2.68
CA VAL A 4 22.83 3.19 -1.27
C VAL A 4 21.40 3.63 -0.97
N LEU A 5 21.00 4.81 -1.45
CA LEU A 5 19.62 5.30 -1.31
C LEU A 5 18.62 4.39 -2.03
N SER A 6 18.94 3.94 -3.24
CA SER A 6 18.08 3.02 -4.00
C SER A 6 17.92 1.67 -3.28
N LEU A 7 19.01 1.14 -2.70
CA LEU A 7 18.97 -0.08 -1.90
C LEU A 7 18.10 0.10 -0.64
N LEU A 8 18.31 1.18 0.11
CA LEU A 8 17.53 1.48 1.31
C LEU A 8 16.04 1.66 0.99
N TYR A 9 15.71 2.36 -0.10
CA TYR A 9 14.34 2.49 -0.57
C TYR A 9 13.75 1.12 -0.94
N GLY A 10 14.50 0.31 -1.69
CA GLY A 10 14.11 -1.06 -2.04
C GLY A 10 13.80 -1.91 -0.82
N THR A 11 14.71 -1.97 0.14
CA THR A 11 14.54 -2.70 1.39
C THR A 11 13.36 -2.16 2.21
N SER A 12 13.23 -0.83 2.32
CA SER A 12 12.17 -0.21 3.12
C SER A 12 10.78 -0.59 2.64
N GLY A 13 10.54 -0.61 1.33
CA GLY A 13 9.20 -0.94 0.84
C GLY A 13 8.94 -2.44 0.72
N VAL A 14 9.97 -3.29 0.63
CA VAL A 14 9.80 -4.74 0.88
C VAL A 14 9.37 -4.98 2.32
N LEU A 15 10.03 -4.33 3.29
CA LEU A 15 9.65 -4.41 4.70
C LEU A 15 8.24 -3.86 4.93
N ALA A 16 7.90 -2.71 4.35
CA ALA A 16 6.55 -2.15 4.43
C ALA A 16 5.51 -3.13 3.86
N SER A 17 5.81 -3.76 2.72
CA SER A 17 4.95 -4.80 2.11
C SER A 17 4.74 -6.00 3.04
N ALA A 18 5.81 -6.48 3.67
CA ALA A 18 5.74 -7.57 4.65
C ALA A 18 4.90 -7.20 5.87
N LEU A 19 4.97 -5.94 6.33
CA LEU A 19 4.20 -5.45 7.47
C LEU A 19 2.68 -5.38 7.19
N TYR A 20 2.25 -5.33 5.93
CA TYR A 20 0.83 -5.45 5.59
C TYR A 20 0.30 -6.87 5.78
N VAL A 21 1.13 -7.91 5.71
CA VAL A 21 0.70 -9.31 5.83
C VAL A 21 -0.07 -9.58 7.13
N PRO A 22 0.45 -9.28 8.34
CA PRO A 22 -0.29 -9.51 9.58
C PRO A 22 -1.60 -8.70 9.64
N GLN A 23 -1.61 -7.48 9.08
CA GLN A 23 -2.81 -6.65 9.02
C GLN A 23 -3.88 -7.26 8.09
N ILE A 24 -3.48 -7.71 6.90
CA ILE A 24 -4.34 -8.40 5.94
C ILE A 24 -4.89 -9.70 6.53
N LEU A 25 -4.06 -10.49 7.22
CA LEU A 25 -4.48 -11.71 7.90
C LEU A 25 -5.51 -11.42 9.00
N LYS A 26 -5.30 -10.34 9.78
CA LYS A 26 -6.28 -9.90 10.79
C LYS A 26 -7.62 -9.57 10.14
N TYR A 27 -7.62 -8.77 9.07
CA TYR A 27 -8.86 -8.43 8.37
C TYR A 27 -9.51 -9.65 7.73
N HIS A 28 -8.73 -10.60 7.22
CA HIS A 28 -9.29 -11.82 6.68
C HIS A 28 -10.05 -12.63 7.74
N ARG A 29 -9.51 -12.73 8.97
CA ARG A 29 -10.11 -13.50 10.08
C ARG A 29 -11.22 -12.76 10.82
N ASP A 30 -11.11 -11.44 10.99
CA ASP A 30 -12.02 -10.64 11.80
C ASP A 30 -12.79 -9.64 10.93
N GLN A 31 -14.08 -9.93 10.70
CA GLN A 31 -14.97 -9.05 9.94
C GLN A 31 -15.31 -7.75 10.69
N ALA A 32 -15.36 -7.77 12.02
CA ALA A 32 -15.65 -6.57 12.80
C ALA A 32 -14.51 -5.55 12.65
N ALA A 33 -13.25 -6.02 12.65
CA ALA A 33 -12.09 -5.18 12.39
C ALA A 33 -12.16 -4.45 11.02
N ARG A 34 -12.77 -5.05 9.99
CA ARG A 34 -12.90 -4.43 8.67
C ARG A 34 -13.75 -3.15 8.67
N ARG A 35 -14.73 -3.04 9.58
CA ARG A 35 -15.61 -1.86 9.67
C ARG A 35 -14.88 -0.62 10.15
N SER A 36 -13.82 -0.80 10.93
CA SER A 36 -12.96 0.30 11.42
C SER A 36 -12.06 0.91 10.33
N ILE A 37 -11.98 0.29 9.14
CA ILE A 37 -11.14 0.76 8.04
C ILE A 37 -11.72 2.07 7.47
N SER A 38 -10.94 3.15 7.56
CA SER A 38 -11.26 4.45 6.94
C SER A 38 -10.97 4.44 5.45
N LEU A 39 -12.01 4.40 4.62
CA LEU A 39 -11.86 4.41 3.15
C LEU A 39 -11.16 5.68 2.66
N PHE A 40 -11.46 6.82 3.27
CA PHE A 40 -10.88 8.11 2.88
C PHE A 40 -9.38 8.14 3.13
N SER A 41 -8.94 7.67 4.30
CA SER A 41 -7.51 7.63 4.65
C SER A 41 -6.75 6.67 3.73
N TRP A 42 -7.26 5.45 3.52
CA TRP A 42 -6.59 4.48 2.65
C TRP A 42 -6.62 4.89 1.17
N GLY A 43 -7.71 5.50 0.70
CA GLY A 43 -7.78 6.09 -0.65
C GLY A 43 -6.78 7.23 -0.84
N GLY A 44 -6.63 8.10 0.16
CA GLY A 44 -5.63 9.17 0.15
C GLY A 44 -4.21 8.64 0.11
N TRP A 45 -3.89 7.61 0.90
CA TRP A 45 -2.58 6.95 0.87
C TRP A 45 -2.26 6.32 -0.48
N ILE A 46 -3.25 5.68 -1.12
CA ILE A 46 -3.10 5.14 -2.47
C ILE A 46 -2.81 6.25 -3.47
N ALA A 47 -3.54 7.37 -3.41
CA ALA A 47 -3.31 8.50 -4.31
C ALA A 47 -1.89 9.08 -4.17
N ILE A 48 -1.40 9.26 -2.94
CA ILE A 48 -0.02 9.71 -2.66
C ILE A 48 1.01 8.72 -3.21
N ALA A 49 0.80 7.42 -3.01
CA ALA A 49 1.69 6.39 -3.52
C ALA A 49 1.70 6.35 -5.06
N MET A 50 0.55 6.57 -5.71
CA MET A 50 0.46 6.69 -7.17
C MET A 50 1.25 7.89 -7.70
N VAL A 51 1.17 9.06 -7.05
CA VAL A 51 2.01 10.22 -7.41
C VAL A 51 3.49 9.88 -7.27
N SER A 52 3.87 9.14 -6.23
CA SER A 52 5.26 8.69 -6.02
C SER A 52 5.74 7.75 -7.12
N ILE A 53 4.89 6.84 -7.59
CA ILE A 53 5.18 5.96 -8.75
C ILE A 53 5.40 6.79 -10.01
N LEU A 54 4.49 7.73 -10.30
CA LEU A 54 4.60 8.60 -11.47
C LEU A 54 5.90 9.42 -11.43
N TYR A 55 6.24 9.99 -10.27
CA TYR A 55 7.50 10.69 -10.08
C TYR A 55 8.71 9.78 -10.31
N ALA A 56 8.69 8.57 -9.73
CA ALA A 56 9.79 7.62 -9.87
C ALA A 56 10.04 7.20 -11.33
N ILE A 57 8.96 7.02 -12.10
CA ILE A 57 9.03 6.65 -13.52
C ILE A 57 9.46 7.84 -14.39
N TYR A 58 8.75 8.97 -14.30
CA TYR A 58 8.90 10.06 -15.28
C TYR A 58 9.98 11.07 -14.94
N VAL A 59 10.35 11.21 -13.66
CA VAL A 59 11.32 12.22 -13.21
C VAL A 59 12.61 11.55 -12.75
N ALA A 60 12.52 10.61 -11.82
CA ALA A 60 13.71 9.99 -11.23
C ALA A 60 14.31 8.86 -12.09
N ASN A 61 13.60 8.36 -13.11
CA ASN A 61 13.98 7.19 -13.92
C ASN A 61 14.40 5.98 -13.07
N ASN A 62 13.79 5.81 -11.89
CA ASN A 62 14.14 4.79 -10.91
C ASN A 62 13.01 3.75 -10.78
N TYR A 63 13.09 2.72 -11.61
CA TYR A 63 12.09 1.65 -11.66
C TYR A 63 12.02 0.81 -10.38
N LEU A 64 13.09 0.74 -9.60
CA LEU A 64 13.08 0.03 -8.32
C LEU A 64 12.13 0.73 -7.33
N ILE A 65 12.24 2.06 -7.20
CA ILE A 65 11.34 2.85 -6.35
C ILE A 65 9.90 2.73 -6.86
N ALA A 66 9.69 2.79 -8.18
CA ALA A 66 8.36 2.62 -8.77
C ALA A 66 7.75 1.24 -8.45
N ALA A 67 8.51 0.16 -8.60
CA ALA A 67 8.06 -1.20 -8.32
C ALA A 67 7.68 -1.38 -6.85
N VAL A 68 8.52 -0.86 -5.95
CA VAL A 68 8.33 -0.94 -4.50
C VAL A 68 7.11 -0.13 -4.05
N ALA A 69 6.92 1.08 -4.59
CA ALA A 69 5.72 1.86 -4.37
C ALA A 69 4.47 1.18 -4.97
N GLY A 70 4.62 0.47 -6.10
CA GLY A 70 3.58 -0.37 -6.69
C GLY A 70 3.11 -1.48 -5.74
N LEU A 71 4.04 -2.20 -5.11
CA LEU A 71 3.71 -3.21 -4.09
C LEU A 71 2.95 -2.60 -2.90
N ASN A 72 3.35 -1.40 -2.46
CA ASN A 72 2.63 -0.66 -1.42
C ASN A 72 1.19 -0.35 -1.85
N VAL A 73 0.98 0.16 -3.08
CA VAL A 73 -0.36 0.41 -3.63
C VAL A 73 -1.19 -0.88 -3.67
N THR A 74 -0.61 -2.00 -4.09
CA THR A 74 -1.31 -3.30 -4.11
C THR A 74 -1.79 -3.68 -2.71
N ALA A 75 -0.91 -3.61 -1.71
CA ALA A 75 -1.26 -3.95 -0.33
C ALA A 75 -2.34 -3.02 0.25
N GLN A 76 -2.20 -1.70 0.03
CA GLN A 76 -3.19 -0.70 0.42
C GLN A 76 -4.55 -0.94 -0.24
N THR A 77 -4.55 -1.34 -1.51
CA THR A 77 -5.78 -1.66 -2.26
C THR A 77 -6.47 -2.89 -1.67
N VAL A 78 -5.72 -3.92 -1.26
CA VAL A 78 -6.28 -5.07 -0.54
C VAL A 78 -6.95 -4.64 0.76
N VAL A 79 -6.32 -3.77 1.55
CA VAL A 79 -6.92 -3.23 2.79
C VAL A 79 -8.19 -2.42 2.48
N LEU A 80 -8.15 -1.56 1.46
CA LEU A 80 -9.31 -0.78 1.03
C LEU A 80 -10.47 -1.69 0.60
N PHE A 81 -10.17 -2.76 -0.13
CA PHE A 81 -11.15 -3.76 -0.57
C PHE A 81 -11.84 -4.44 0.62
N TYR A 82 -11.11 -4.81 1.68
CA TYR A 82 -11.72 -5.31 2.91
C TYR A 82 -12.64 -4.27 3.57
N GLY A 83 -12.26 -3.00 3.56
CA GLY A 83 -13.11 -1.91 4.07
C GLY A 83 -14.39 -1.71 3.25
N LEU A 84 -14.31 -1.86 1.92
CA LEU A 84 -15.45 -1.73 1.00
C LEU A 84 -16.42 -2.90 1.15
N THR A 85 -15.91 -4.13 1.10
CA THR A 85 -16.72 -5.35 1.24
C THR A 85 -17.49 -5.40 2.57
N ALA A 86 -16.88 -4.93 3.67
CA ALA A 86 -17.55 -4.85 4.97
C ALA A 86 -18.75 -3.89 4.98
N ARG A 87 -18.70 -2.80 4.19
CA ARG A 87 -19.82 -1.85 4.07
C ARG A 87 -20.91 -2.39 3.15
N LEU A 88 -20.53 -3.06 2.06
CA LEU A 88 -21.48 -3.68 1.13
C LEU A 88 -22.25 -4.84 1.77
N ALA A 89 -21.60 -5.67 2.60
CA ALA A 89 -22.26 -6.78 3.30
C ALA A 89 -23.25 -6.35 4.40
N THR A 90 -23.33 -5.04 4.71
CA THR A 90 -24.25 -4.51 5.73
C THR A 90 -25.43 -3.75 5.10
N ARG A 91 -25.50 -3.66 3.77
CA ARG A 91 -26.66 -3.18 3.01
C ARG A 91 -27.49 -4.38 2.56
#